data_AF-A0A965Y4W3-F1
#
_entry.id   AF-A0A965Y4W3-F1
#
_cell.length_a   1.000
_cell.length_b   1.000
_cell.length_c   1.000
_cell.angle_alpha   90.00
_cell.angle_beta   90.00
_cell.angle_gamma   90.00
#
_symmetry.space_group_name_H-M   'P 1'
#
loop_
_entity.id
_entity.type
_entity.pdbx_description
1 polymer ?
#
loop_
_entity_poly.entity_id
_entity_poly.type
_entity_poly.pdbx_seq_one_letter_code
_entity_poly.pdbx_strand_id
1 'polypeptide(L)'
;MSQPSEIWPEIYALKRKVGALTGEDEPTYVYAPYSLSVYGGYRSIHISWEHKNSSKAIRTEIWTSTTPVREEASMVGRVEGQTFAVHDLEPLQLWHVWIRTVNVAIEDGGEFAQVSDWVGPETAITKAVELDDFPEIIIEESILVPLLNEKIQKIDLLDESMYRVAESLVELLVEVRKGDVNLAEVITTTKTNLAEVITTTKTNLEEGIRAEAEKRETVVARIDTDIGTVTAVVDEHATAIATAEENV
;
A
#
# COMPACT_ATOMS: atom_id res chain seq x y z
N MET A 1 -34.45 -68.46 6.48
CA MET A 1 -35.64 -67.78 5.95
C MET A 1 -36.78 -68.02 6.94
N SER A 2 -37.00 -67.10 7.88
CA SER A 2 -38.13 -67.17 8.81
C SER A 2 -39.31 -66.44 8.17
N GLN A 3 -40.41 -67.15 7.96
CA GLN A 3 -41.64 -66.49 7.50
C GLN A 3 -42.17 -65.53 8.57
N PRO A 4 -42.79 -64.39 8.21
CA PRO A 4 -43.46 -63.51 9.17
C PRO A 4 -44.61 -64.24 9.85
N SER A 5 -44.90 -63.89 11.11
CA SER A 5 -45.91 -64.54 11.95
C SER A 5 -47.27 -64.74 11.24
N GLU A 6 -47.78 -65.97 11.31
CA GLU A 6 -48.99 -66.50 10.64
C GLU A 6 -50.32 -65.80 10.98
N ILE A 7 -50.31 -64.81 11.87
CA ILE A 7 -51.53 -64.16 12.37
C ILE A 7 -52.06 -63.11 11.37
N TRP A 8 -51.20 -62.50 10.55
CA TRP A 8 -51.63 -61.47 9.61
C TRP A 8 -52.58 -61.99 8.53
N PRO A 9 -52.33 -63.13 7.87
CA PRO A 9 -53.29 -63.73 6.94
C PRO A 9 -54.70 -63.94 7.53
N GLU A 10 -54.80 -64.35 8.80
CA GLU A 10 -56.08 -64.57 9.49
C GLU A 10 -56.81 -63.27 9.82
N ILE A 11 -56.09 -62.24 10.27
CA ILE A 11 -56.64 -60.89 10.51
C ILE A 11 -57.21 -60.30 9.21
N TYR A 12 -56.50 -60.47 8.08
CA TYR A 12 -56.96 -60.02 6.77
C TYR A 12 -58.12 -60.86 6.21
N ALA A 13 -58.19 -62.15 6.55
CA ALA A 13 -59.34 -63.00 6.20
C ALA A 13 -60.60 -62.59 6.98
N LEU A 14 -60.45 -62.17 8.24
CA LEU A 14 -61.52 -61.61 9.06
C LEU A 14 -61.99 -60.25 8.54
N LYS A 15 -61.08 -59.33 8.18
CA LYS A 15 -61.44 -58.05 7.54
C LYS A 15 -62.18 -58.24 6.21
N ARG A 16 -61.73 -59.18 5.37
CA ARG A 16 -62.41 -59.55 4.10
C ARG A 16 -63.84 -60.05 4.28
N LYS A 17 -64.18 -60.64 5.43
CA LYS A 17 -65.53 -61.13 5.71
C LYS A 17 -66.50 -60.05 6.22
N VAL A 18 -66.01 -58.91 6.73
CA VAL A 18 -66.83 -57.96 7.51
C VAL A 18 -66.98 -56.57 6.87
N GLY A 19 -66.14 -56.14 5.92
CA GLY A 19 -66.27 -54.81 5.33
C GLY A 19 -65.74 -54.71 3.89
N ALA A 20 -66.44 -53.93 3.06
CA ALA A 20 -66.06 -53.61 1.69
C ALA A 20 -64.69 -52.92 1.65
N LEU A 21 -63.75 -53.45 0.87
CA LEU A 21 -62.46 -52.82 0.65
C LEU A 21 -62.63 -51.75 -0.45
N THR A 22 -62.45 -50.48 -0.11
CA THR A 22 -61.89 -49.51 -1.05
C THR A 22 -60.40 -49.87 -1.21
N GLY A 23 -59.79 -49.62 -2.37
CA GLY A 23 -58.40 -50.00 -2.68
C GLY A 23 -57.29 -49.34 -1.83
N GLU A 24 -57.59 -48.90 -0.60
CA GLU A 24 -56.67 -48.29 0.36
C GLU A 24 -56.11 -49.27 1.40
N ASP A 25 -56.61 -50.51 1.44
CA ASP A 25 -56.25 -51.55 2.44
C ASP A 25 -55.16 -52.54 1.95
N GLU A 26 -54.36 -52.19 0.94
CA GLU A 26 -53.17 -53.00 0.59
C GLU A 26 -52.08 -52.83 1.67
N PRO A 27 -51.45 -53.94 2.14
CA PRO A 27 -50.35 -53.84 3.08
C PRO A 27 -49.26 -53.00 2.43
N THR A 28 -49.06 -51.81 3.00
CA THR A 28 -47.99 -50.93 2.55
C THR A 28 -46.69 -51.65 2.89
N TYR A 29 -45.89 -51.99 1.87
CA TYR A 29 -44.61 -52.62 2.08
C TYR A 29 -43.52 -51.57 1.83
N VAL A 30 -42.69 -51.34 2.84
CA VAL A 30 -41.52 -50.47 2.71
C VAL A 30 -40.35 -51.32 2.27
N TYR A 31 -39.97 -51.18 1.01
CA TYR A 31 -38.84 -51.91 0.46
C TYR A 31 -37.53 -51.34 0.99
N ALA A 32 -36.59 -52.23 1.30
CA ALA A 32 -35.23 -51.83 1.61
C ALA A 32 -34.60 -51.13 0.39
N PRO A 33 -33.73 -50.12 0.62
CA PRO A 33 -32.88 -49.56 -0.43
C PRO A 33 -32.10 -50.67 -1.15
N TYR A 34 -31.65 -50.40 -2.37
CA TYR A 34 -30.73 -51.28 -3.09
C TYR A 34 -29.62 -50.47 -3.75
N SER A 35 -28.61 -51.17 -4.28
CA SER A 35 -27.43 -50.52 -4.88
C SER A 35 -26.72 -49.54 -3.93
N LEU A 36 -26.65 -49.87 -2.63
CA LEU A 36 -25.89 -49.06 -1.67
C LEU A 36 -24.42 -49.03 -2.08
N SER A 37 -23.88 -47.82 -2.23
CA SER A 37 -22.49 -47.57 -2.57
C SER A 37 -21.96 -46.44 -1.70
N VAL A 38 -20.76 -46.64 -1.15
CA VAL A 38 -20.09 -45.69 -0.28
C VAL A 38 -18.67 -45.45 -0.79
N TYR A 39 -18.27 -44.18 -0.91
CA TYR A 39 -16.90 -43.81 -1.24
C TYR A 39 -16.34 -42.79 -0.26
N GLY A 40 -15.04 -42.89 0.02
CA GLY A 40 -14.33 -41.98 0.91
C GLY A 40 -13.75 -40.77 0.18
N GLY A 41 -13.96 -39.59 0.75
CA GLY A 41 -13.35 -38.32 0.36
C GLY A 41 -12.48 -37.76 1.49
N TYR A 42 -11.92 -36.56 1.28
CA TYR A 42 -11.14 -35.88 2.31
C TYR A 42 -12.01 -35.53 3.51
N ARG A 43 -11.77 -36.20 4.65
CA ARG A 43 -12.58 -36.09 5.88
C ARG A 43 -14.09 -36.24 5.62
N SER A 44 -14.46 -37.03 4.61
CA SER A 44 -15.87 -37.26 4.26
C SER A 44 -16.10 -38.67 3.78
N ILE A 45 -17.34 -39.14 3.92
CA ILE A 45 -17.85 -40.30 3.19
C ILE A 45 -19.11 -39.88 2.43
N HIS A 46 -19.25 -40.39 1.22
CA HIS A 46 -20.37 -40.11 0.35
C HIS A 46 -21.11 -41.41 0.08
N ILE A 47 -22.42 -41.37 0.26
CA ILE A 47 -23.30 -42.52 0.32
C ILE A 47 -24.36 -42.33 -0.76
N SER A 48 -24.60 -43.36 -1.57
CA SER A 48 -25.62 -43.36 -2.62
C SER A 48 -26.37 -44.69 -2.63
N TRP A 49 -27.65 -44.65 -2.96
CA TRP A 49 -28.52 -45.83 -3.03
C TRP A 49 -29.70 -45.56 -3.95
N GLU A 50 -30.45 -46.60 -4.28
CA GLU A 50 -31.65 -46.51 -5.09
C GLU A 50 -32.89 -46.97 -4.29
N HIS A 51 -34.04 -46.44 -4.68
CA HIS A 51 -35.34 -46.84 -4.15
C HIS A 51 -36.15 -47.56 -5.22
N LYS A 52 -36.96 -48.53 -4.80
CA LYS A 52 -38.02 -49.05 -5.68
C LYS A 52 -39.13 -48.01 -5.64
N ASN A 53 -39.78 -47.76 -6.78
CA ASN A 53 -40.91 -46.83 -6.86
C ASN A 53 -41.95 -47.18 -5.78
N SER A 54 -42.02 -46.36 -4.73
CA SER A 54 -43.05 -46.44 -3.72
C SER A 54 -44.05 -45.31 -3.97
N SER A 55 -45.34 -45.62 -3.93
CA SER A 55 -46.43 -44.65 -4.09
C SER A 55 -46.61 -43.69 -2.91
N LYS A 56 -45.69 -43.68 -1.93
CA LYS A 56 -45.77 -42.89 -0.69
C LYS A 56 -44.47 -42.15 -0.40
N ALA A 57 -44.56 -41.10 0.42
CA ALA A 57 -43.43 -40.34 0.94
C ALA A 57 -42.52 -41.25 1.80
N ILE A 58 -41.35 -41.55 1.27
CA ILE A 58 -40.32 -42.35 1.92
C ILE A 58 -39.12 -41.48 2.25
N ARG A 59 -38.50 -41.73 3.41
CA ARG A 59 -37.19 -41.19 3.76
C ARG A 59 -36.22 -42.30 4.10
N THR A 60 -34.94 -42.04 3.95
CA THR A 60 -33.87 -42.95 4.30
C THR A 60 -33.19 -42.48 5.57
N GLU A 61 -33.09 -43.36 6.55
CA GLU A 61 -32.24 -43.16 7.72
C GLU A 61 -30.86 -43.74 7.45
N ILE A 62 -29.84 -42.97 7.82
CA ILE A 62 -28.44 -43.29 7.54
C ILE A 62 -27.70 -43.39 8.87
N TRP A 63 -26.99 -44.49 9.04
CA TRP A 63 -26.33 -44.86 10.27
C TRP A 63 -24.88 -45.22 9.98
N THR A 64 -23.96 -44.75 10.82
CA THR A 64 -22.53 -44.98 10.62
C THR A 64 -21.85 -45.41 11.92
N SER A 65 -20.84 -46.27 11.81
CA SER A 65 -19.95 -46.67 12.91
C SER A 65 -18.51 -46.81 12.41
N THR A 66 -17.54 -46.72 13.31
CA THR A 66 -16.14 -47.13 13.07
C THR A 66 -15.94 -48.63 13.33
N THR A 67 -16.95 -49.32 13.84
CA THR A 67 -16.98 -50.78 14.05
C THR A 67 -17.99 -51.45 13.12
N PRO A 68 -17.86 -52.75 12.80
CA PRO A 68 -18.81 -53.46 11.95
C PRO A 68 -20.12 -53.83 12.68
N VAL A 69 -20.38 -53.31 13.89
CA VAL A 69 -21.52 -53.67 14.73
C VAL A 69 -22.64 -52.63 14.54
N ARG A 70 -23.81 -53.05 14.02
CA ARG A 70 -24.94 -52.16 13.73
C ARG A 70 -25.52 -51.51 15.00
N GLU A 71 -25.46 -52.20 16.13
CA GLU A 71 -25.92 -51.71 17.44
C GLU A 71 -25.09 -50.53 17.95
N GLU A 72 -23.84 -50.40 17.51
CA GLU A 72 -22.92 -49.32 17.87
C GLU A 72 -22.99 -48.14 16.89
N ALA A 73 -23.67 -48.32 15.75
CA ALA A 73 -23.85 -47.27 14.78
C ALA A 73 -24.72 -46.14 15.34
N SER A 74 -24.38 -44.91 14.97
CA SER A 74 -25.16 -43.71 15.29
C SER A 74 -25.83 -43.16 14.03
N MET A 75 -27.05 -42.63 14.18
CA MET A 75 -27.77 -42.01 13.08
C MET A 75 -27.11 -40.68 12.72
N VAL A 76 -26.68 -40.53 11.46
CA VAL A 76 -26.04 -39.31 10.96
C VAL A 76 -26.96 -38.46 10.10
N GLY A 77 -28.06 -39.02 9.61
CA GLY A 77 -28.96 -38.27 8.74
C GLY A 77 -30.27 -38.97 8.43
N ARG A 78 -31.23 -38.14 8.02
CA ARG A 78 -32.51 -38.54 7.43
C ARG A 78 -32.73 -37.74 6.16
N VAL A 79 -32.90 -38.40 5.03
CA VAL A 79 -33.07 -37.72 3.73
C VAL A 79 -34.09 -38.39 2.84
N GLU A 80 -34.82 -37.60 2.06
CA GLU A 80 -35.78 -38.08 1.04
C GLU A 80 -35.10 -38.33 -0.32
N GLY A 81 -33.81 -37.98 -0.44
CA GLY A 81 -33.01 -38.22 -1.63
C GLY A 81 -32.41 -39.62 -1.72
N GLN A 82 -31.55 -39.81 -2.71
CA GLN A 82 -30.82 -41.05 -3.01
C GLN A 82 -29.32 -40.94 -2.74
N THR A 83 -28.88 -39.79 -2.20
CA THR A 83 -27.48 -39.49 -1.91
C THR A 83 -27.36 -38.71 -0.61
N PHE A 84 -26.28 -38.95 0.12
CA PHE A 84 -25.94 -38.21 1.35
C PHE A 84 -24.42 -38.15 1.52
N ALA A 85 -23.93 -37.11 2.17
CA ALA A 85 -22.52 -36.99 2.51
C ALA A 85 -22.38 -36.68 4.00
N VAL A 86 -21.48 -37.40 4.66
CA VAL A 86 -21.05 -37.11 6.03
C VAL A 86 -19.69 -36.43 5.93
N HIS A 87 -19.57 -35.25 6.52
CA HIS A 87 -18.36 -34.45 6.54
C HIS A 87 -17.75 -34.40 7.94
N ASP A 88 -16.54 -33.86 8.02
CA ASP A 88 -15.79 -33.66 9.26
C ASP A 88 -15.46 -34.96 10.02
N LEU A 89 -15.20 -36.03 9.27
CA LEU A 89 -14.77 -37.31 9.81
C LEU A 89 -13.25 -37.34 10.01
N GLU A 90 -12.78 -38.21 10.90
CA GLU A 90 -11.36 -38.49 11.06
C GLU A 90 -10.77 -39.02 9.74
N PRO A 91 -9.59 -38.54 9.28
CA PRO A 91 -8.94 -39.01 8.07
C PRO A 91 -8.34 -40.42 8.26
N LEU A 92 -8.24 -41.20 7.16
CA LEU A 92 -7.70 -42.57 7.15
C LEU A 92 -8.44 -43.56 8.07
N GLN A 93 -9.71 -43.27 8.38
CA GLN A 93 -10.55 -44.06 9.25
C GLN A 93 -11.53 -44.90 8.42
N LEU A 94 -11.67 -46.19 8.76
CA LEU A 94 -12.68 -47.07 8.18
C LEU A 94 -14.04 -46.78 8.81
N TRP A 95 -15.05 -46.60 7.96
CA TRP A 95 -16.44 -46.39 8.35
C TRP A 95 -17.32 -47.49 7.77
N HIS A 96 -18.27 -47.93 8.57
CA HIS A 96 -19.33 -48.85 8.21
C HIS A 96 -20.65 -48.10 8.14
N VAL A 97 -21.38 -48.27 7.04
CA VAL A 97 -22.62 -47.54 6.75
C VAL A 97 -23.78 -48.53 6.62
N TRP A 98 -24.87 -48.23 7.31
CA TRP A 98 -26.16 -48.89 7.15
C TRP A 98 -27.22 -47.88 6.79
N ILE A 99 -28.12 -48.28 5.90
CA ILE A 99 -29.31 -47.49 5.58
C ILE A 99 -30.58 -48.33 5.69
N ARG A 100 -31.70 -47.65 5.94
CA ARG A 100 -33.03 -48.25 5.84
C ARG A 100 -34.04 -47.21 5.38
N THR A 101 -35.09 -47.65 4.74
CA THR A 101 -36.22 -46.80 4.36
C THR A 101 -37.26 -46.79 5.47
N VAL A 102 -37.83 -45.61 5.70
CA VAL A 102 -38.91 -45.36 6.65
C VAL A 102 -40.03 -44.67 5.90
N ASN A 103 -41.24 -45.18 6.07
CA ASN A 103 -42.44 -44.52 5.52
C ASN A 103 -42.83 -43.34 6.41
N VAL A 104 -42.94 -42.14 5.81
CA VAL A 104 -43.18 -40.86 6.50
C VAL A 104 -44.67 -40.52 6.58
N ALA A 105 -45.56 -41.36 6.05
CA ALA A 105 -47.01 -41.13 6.08
C ALA A 105 -47.64 -41.12 7.49
N ILE A 106 -46.84 -41.20 8.56
CA ILE A 106 -47.25 -41.25 9.95
C ILE A 106 -46.33 -40.33 10.78
N GLU A 107 -46.40 -39.03 10.55
CA GLU A 107 -45.76 -38.06 11.46
C GLU A 107 -46.70 -37.54 12.57
N ASP A 108 -48.00 -37.84 12.52
CA ASP A 108 -48.98 -37.36 13.53
C ASP A 108 -49.67 -38.49 14.33
N GLY A 109 -48.88 -39.38 14.97
CA GLY A 109 -49.36 -40.16 16.11
C GLY A 109 -49.96 -41.56 15.86
N GLY A 110 -49.58 -42.25 14.78
CA GLY A 110 -49.96 -43.65 14.55
C GLY A 110 -48.87 -44.66 14.98
N GLU A 111 -49.25 -45.71 15.70
CA GLU A 111 -48.34 -46.70 16.34
C GLU A 111 -47.54 -47.63 15.39
N PHE A 112 -47.46 -47.36 14.08
CA PHE A 112 -46.82 -48.29 13.13
C PHE A 112 -45.99 -47.59 12.04
N ALA A 113 -44.92 -46.89 12.42
CA ALA A 113 -43.89 -46.50 11.45
C ALA A 113 -43.30 -47.78 10.81
N GLN A 114 -43.65 -48.03 9.56
CA GLN A 114 -43.09 -49.15 8.81
C GLN A 114 -41.67 -48.81 8.40
N VAL A 115 -40.75 -49.68 8.80
CA VAL A 115 -39.34 -49.61 8.42
C VAL A 115 -39.02 -50.81 7.53
N SER A 116 -38.14 -50.60 6.56
CA SER A 116 -37.57 -51.71 5.80
C SER A 116 -36.56 -52.49 6.64
N ASP A 117 -36.15 -53.65 6.13
CA ASP A 117 -34.90 -54.28 6.54
C ASP A 117 -33.70 -53.34 6.31
N TRP A 118 -32.63 -53.57 7.06
CA TRP A 118 -31.37 -52.85 6.94
C TRP A 118 -30.59 -53.28 5.71
N VAL A 119 -29.88 -52.32 5.10
CA VAL A 119 -28.93 -52.54 4.01
C VAL A 119 -27.55 -52.10 4.49
N GLY A 120 -26.57 -53.00 4.38
CA GLY A 120 -25.20 -52.78 4.85
C GLY A 120 -24.68 -53.95 5.71
N PRO A 121 -23.44 -53.85 6.25
CA PRO A 121 -22.57 -52.69 6.15
C PRO A 121 -21.92 -52.57 4.76
N GLU A 122 -22.01 -51.38 4.18
CA GLU A 122 -21.04 -50.96 3.16
C GLU A 122 -19.92 -50.17 3.82
N THR A 123 -18.72 -50.22 3.24
CA THR A 123 -17.53 -49.64 3.89
C THR A 123 -16.82 -48.63 3.02
N ALA A 124 -16.26 -47.60 3.66
CA ALA A 124 -15.38 -46.64 3.02
C ALA A 124 -14.31 -46.15 4.00
N ILE A 125 -13.13 -45.82 3.47
CA ILE A 125 -12.03 -45.23 4.23
C ILE A 125 -11.93 -43.76 3.85
N THR A 126 -11.97 -42.86 4.83
CA THR A 126 -11.77 -41.42 4.60
C THR A 126 -10.34 -41.16 4.10
N LYS A 127 -10.18 -40.18 3.21
CA LYS A 127 -8.86 -39.81 2.66
C LYS A 127 -8.20 -38.73 3.51
N ALA A 128 -6.86 -38.77 3.56
CA ALA A 128 -6.03 -37.65 4.00
C ALA A 128 -5.73 -36.72 2.81
N VAL A 129 -5.22 -35.51 3.09
CA VAL A 129 -4.64 -34.66 2.03
C VAL A 129 -3.38 -35.36 1.53
N GLU A 130 -3.34 -35.72 0.24
CA GLU A 130 -2.13 -36.24 -0.39
C GLU A 130 -1.26 -35.07 -0.87
N LEU A 131 0.06 -35.30 -1.00
CA LEU A 131 0.98 -34.26 -1.49
C LEU A 131 0.57 -33.78 -2.90
N ASP A 132 -0.05 -34.67 -3.68
CA ASP A 132 -0.54 -34.42 -5.03
C ASP A 132 -1.87 -33.63 -5.06
N ASP A 133 -2.57 -33.51 -3.92
CA ASP A 133 -3.76 -32.66 -3.77
C ASP A 133 -3.39 -31.17 -3.60
N PHE A 134 -2.11 -30.89 -3.29
CA PHE A 134 -1.61 -29.53 -3.36
C PHE A 134 -1.36 -29.23 -4.84
N PRO A 135 -1.92 -28.13 -5.39
CA PRO A 135 -1.42 -27.66 -6.67
C PRO A 135 0.09 -27.51 -6.54
N GLU A 136 0.86 -27.91 -7.55
CA GLU A 136 2.26 -27.51 -7.67
C GLU A 136 2.27 -25.97 -7.72
N ILE A 137 2.26 -25.33 -6.56
CA ILE A 137 2.37 -23.89 -6.45
C ILE A 137 3.82 -23.61 -6.80
N ILE A 138 4.07 -23.42 -8.09
CA ILE A 138 5.12 -22.52 -8.55
C ILE A 138 4.76 -21.20 -7.89
N ILE A 139 5.41 -20.91 -6.75
CA ILE A 139 5.36 -19.57 -6.17
C ILE A 139 6.03 -18.69 -7.22
N GLU A 140 5.23 -18.12 -8.12
CA GLU A 140 5.72 -17.16 -9.10
C GLU A 140 6.42 -16.04 -8.32
N GLU A 141 7.62 -15.69 -8.78
CA GLU A 141 8.43 -14.65 -8.16
C GLU A 141 7.58 -13.38 -8.03
N SER A 142 7.47 -12.87 -6.80
CA SER A 142 6.56 -11.77 -6.50
C SER A 142 6.89 -10.55 -7.36
N ILE A 143 5.88 -10.04 -8.06
CA ILE A 143 5.95 -8.81 -8.88
C ILE A 143 6.47 -7.61 -8.05
N LEU A 144 6.37 -7.69 -6.72
CA LEU A 144 6.86 -6.66 -5.81
C LEU A 144 8.39 -6.61 -5.72
N VAL A 145 9.09 -7.72 -5.96
CA VAL A 145 10.57 -7.80 -5.85
C VAL A 145 11.28 -6.83 -6.80
N PRO A 146 11.01 -6.82 -8.12
CA PRO A 146 11.64 -5.86 -9.02
C PRO A 146 11.24 -4.41 -8.71
N LEU A 147 9.99 -4.18 -8.30
CA LEU A 147 9.51 -2.83 -7.93
C LEU A 147 10.20 -2.30 -6.66
N LEU A 148 10.40 -3.15 -5.66
CA LEU A 148 11.15 -2.80 -4.44
C LEU A 148 12.62 -2.49 -4.78
N ASN A 149 13.24 -3.28 -5.65
CA ASN A 149 14.62 -3.05 -6.08
C ASN A 149 14.79 -1.72 -6.83
N GLU A 150 13.84 -1.37 -7.70
CA GLU A 150 13.82 -0.06 -8.38
C GLU A 150 13.71 1.10 -7.37
N LYS A 151 12.86 0.95 -6.33
CA LYS A 151 12.71 1.96 -5.29
C LYS A 151 13.97 2.12 -4.45
N ILE A 152 14.65 1.03 -4.12
CA ILE A 152 15.93 1.05 -3.38
C ILE A 152 17.00 1.79 -4.20
N GLN A 153 17.16 1.45 -5.49
CA GLN A 153 18.12 2.15 -6.36
C GLN A 153 17.85 3.65 -6.47
N LYS A 154 16.57 4.07 -6.45
CA LYS A 154 16.20 5.49 -6.44
C LYS A 154 16.63 6.20 -5.15
N ILE A 155 16.66 5.50 -4.02
CA ILE A 155 17.14 6.06 -2.74
C ILE A 155 18.65 6.29 -2.83
N ASP A 156 19.41 5.32 -3.33
CA ASP A 156 20.87 5.45 -3.49
C ASP A 156 21.24 6.64 -4.40
N LEU A 157 20.51 6.81 -5.51
CA LEU A 157 20.68 7.96 -6.41
C LEU A 157 20.34 9.29 -5.74
N LEU A 158 19.35 9.29 -4.83
CA LEU A 158 18.97 10.48 -4.08
C LEU A 158 20.10 10.89 -3.13
N ASP A 159 20.67 9.93 -2.39
CA ASP A 159 21.78 10.17 -1.47
C ASP A 159 23.03 10.70 -2.19
N GLU A 160 23.38 10.13 -3.35
CA GLU A 160 24.50 10.64 -4.16
C GLU A 160 24.22 12.06 -4.67
N SER A 161 23.00 12.33 -5.13
CA SER A 161 22.61 13.67 -5.60
C SER A 161 22.66 14.72 -4.47
N MET A 162 22.23 14.34 -3.26
CA MET A 162 22.29 15.21 -2.09
C MET A 162 23.73 15.52 -1.69
N TYR A 163 24.62 14.52 -1.76
CA TYR A 163 26.04 14.73 -1.49
C TYR A 163 26.67 15.71 -2.49
N ARG A 164 26.38 15.55 -3.78
CA ARG A 164 26.86 16.46 -4.84
C ARG A 164 26.34 17.89 -4.67
N VAL A 165 25.07 18.06 -4.28
CA VAL A 165 24.50 19.38 -3.98
C VAL A 165 25.21 20.00 -2.78
N ALA A 166 25.47 19.23 -1.72
CA ALA A 166 26.18 19.71 -0.54
C ALA A 166 27.61 20.17 -0.89
N GLU A 167 28.33 19.39 -1.69
CA GLU A 167 29.68 19.74 -2.17
C GLU A 167 29.67 21.03 -3.00
N SER A 168 28.76 21.14 -3.97
CA SER A 168 28.61 22.35 -4.79
C SER A 168 28.26 23.60 -3.96
N LEU A 169 27.42 23.45 -2.93
CA LEU A 169 27.10 24.55 -2.01
C LEU A 169 28.32 24.99 -1.20
N VAL A 170 29.16 24.06 -0.78
CA VAL A 170 30.42 24.37 -0.07
C VAL A 170 31.38 25.10 -1.00
N GLU A 171 31.54 24.66 -2.24
CA GLU A 171 32.38 25.35 -3.24
C GLU A 171 31.90 26.78 -3.50
N LEU A 172 30.58 26.96 -3.70
CA LEU A 172 29.97 28.27 -3.89
C LEU A 172 30.20 29.19 -2.69
N LEU A 173 30.05 28.67 -1.46
CA LEU A 173 30.35 29.41 -0.22
C LEU A 173 31.80 29.88 -0.15
N VAL A 174 32.74 29.03 -0.58
CA VAL A 174 34.17 29.38 -0.65
C VAL A 174 34.42 30.47 -1.68
N GLU A 175 33.80 30.40 -2.86
CA GLU A 175 33.93 31.43 -3.90
C GLU A 175 33.36 32.78 -3.47
N VAL A 176 32.16 32.80 -2.88
CA VAL A 176 31.55 34.02 -2.34
C VAL A 176 32.46 34.65 -1.30
N ARG A 177 33.01 33.85 -0.37
CA ARG A 177 33.92 34.35 0.67
C ARG A 177 35.21 34.93 0.09
N LYS A 178 35.76 34.34 -0.98
CA LYS A 178 36.91 34.90 -1.71
C LYS A 178 36.54 36.24 -2.35
N GLY A 179 35.35 36.33 -2.95
CA GLY A 179 34.80 37.57 -3.50
C GLY A 179 34.71 38.69 -2.47
N ASP A 180 34.18 38.39 -1.28
CA ASP A 180 34.07 39.36 -0.17
C ASP A 180 35.43 39.87 0.30
N VAL A 181 36.44 38.98 0.41
CA VAL A 181 37.81 39.37 0.77
C VAL A 181 38.41 40.28 -0.29
N ASN A 182 38.29 39.94 -1.57
CA ASN A 182 38.80 40.75 -2.67
C ASN A 182 38.12 42.13 -2.70
N LEU A 183 36.80 42.19 -2.48
CA LEU A 183 36.06 43.45 -2.45
C LEU A 183 36.52 44.35 -1.29
N ALA A 184 36.76 43.77 -0.10
CA ALA A 184 37.27 44.51 1.05
C ALA A 184 38.67 45.10 0.78
N GLU A 185 39.54 44.35 0.09
CA GLU A 185 40.86 44.83 -0.35
C GLU A 185 40.75 45.97 -1.35
N VAL A 186 39.90 45.83 -2.38
CA VAL A 186 39.65 46.88 -3.37
C VAL A 186 39.12 48.16 -2.72
N ILE A 187 38.17 48.04 -1.78
CA ILE A 187 37.64 49.19 -1.03
C ILE A 187 38.75 49.88 -0.24
N THR A 188 39.59 49.10 0.44
CA THR A 188 40.70 49.63 1.26
C THR A 188 41.73 50.36 0.39
N THR A 189 42.16 49.74 -0.70
CA THR A 189 43.10 50.33 -1.65
C THR A 189 42.54 51.60 -2.30
N THR A 190 41.28 51.57 -2.75
CA THR A 190 40.62 52.73 -3.36
C THR A 190 40.52 53.90 -2.37
N LYS A 191 40.18 53.61 -1.10
CA LYS A 191 40.10 54.62 -0.05
C LYS A 191 41.46 55.27 0.22
N THR A 192 42.52 54.47 0.28
CA THR A 192 43.90 54.95 0.46
C THR A 192 44.33 55.83 -0.71
N ASN A 193 44.15 55.36 -1.94
CA ASN A 193 44.50 56.12 -3.15
C ASN A 193 43.74 57.44 -3.22
N LEU A 194 42.45 57.44 -2.86
CA LEU A 194 41.66 58.67 -2.85
C LEU A 194 42.16 59.67 -1.79
N ALA A 195 42.54 59.18 -0.61
CA ALA A 195 43.12 60.02 0.45
C ALA A 195 44.45 60.65 0.01
N GLU A 196 45.29 59.89 -0.72
CA GLU A 196 46.53 60.38 -1.30
C GLU A 196 46.26 61.47 -2.35
N VAL A 197 45.35 61.21 -3.31
CA VAL A 197 44.97 62.18 -4.35
C VAL A 197 44.43 63.48 -3.73
N ILE A 198 43.57 63.38 -2.70
CA ILE A 198 43.04 64.55 -1.97
C ILE A 198 44.20 65.34 -1.34
N THR A 199 45.13 64.65 -0.69
CA THR A 199 46.27 65.28 -0.01
C THR A 199 47.18 65.99 -1.02
N THR A 200 47.58 65.31 -2.09
CA THR A 200 48.41 65.88 -3.16
C THR A 200 47.73 67.06 -3.83
N THR A 201 46.44 66.94 -4.15
CA THR A 201 45.68 68.04 -4.80
C THR A 201 45.60 69.25 -3.88
N LYS A 202 45.37 69.04 -2.59
CA LYS A 202 45.32 70.12 -1.58
C LYS A 202 46.67 70.83 -1.49
N THR A 203 47.77 70.09 -1.38
CA THR A 203 49.12 70.66 -1.32
C THR A 203 49.44 71.47 -2.57
N ASN A 204 49.19 70.92 -3.76
CA ASN A 204 49.44 71.62 -5.02
C ASN A 204 48.62 72.90 -5.14
N LEU A 205 47.37 72.90 -4.65
CA LEU A 205 46.52 74.10 -4.65
C LEU A 205 47.07 75.17 -3.69
N GLU A 206 47.47 74.80 -2.48
CA GLU A 206 48.04 75.71 -1.49
C GLU A 206 49.35 76.33 -1.99
N GLU A 207 50.22 75.52 -2.61
CA GLU A 207 51.47 75.99 -3.22
C GLU A 207 51.20 76.91 -4.42
N GLY A 208 50.25 76.56 -5.30
CA GLY A 208 49.86 77.38 -6.44
C GLY A 208 49.30 78.74 -6.03
N ILE A 209 48.44 78.78 -5.01
CA ILE A 209 47.91 80.03 -4.45
C ILE A 209 49.03 80.90 -3.88
N ARG A 210 49.97 80.30 -3.14
CA ARG A 210 51.11 81.03 -2.56
C ARG A 210 52.01 81.63 -3.64
N ALA A 211 52.40 80.83 -4.63
CA ALA A 211 53.24 81.29 -5.73
C ALA A 211 52.58 82.41 -6.55
N GLU A 212 51.25 82.35 -6.74
CA GLU A 212 50.50 83.40 -7.42
C GLU A 212 50.42 84.69 -6.58
N ALA A 213 50.28 84.57 -5.25
CA ALA A 213 50.31 85.72 -4.35
C ALA A 213 51.68 86.44 -4.39
N GLU A 214 52.78 85.70 -4.37
CA GLU A 214 54.16 86.25 -4.47
C GLU A 214 54.39 86.97 -5.82
N LYS A 215 53.89 86.41 -6.93
CA LYS A 215 53.93 87.08 -8.24
C LYS A 215 53.16 88.39 -8.22
N ARG A 216 51.96 88.40 -7.63
CA ARG A 216 51.13 89.61 -7.52
C ARG A 216 51.82 90.68 -6.70
N GLU A 217 52.44 90.32 -5.57
CA GLU A 217 53.22 91.25 -4.74
C GLU A 217 54.37 91.88 -5.53
N THR A 218 55.09 91.07 -6.32
CA THR A 218 56.18 91.56 -7.19
C THR A 218 55.66 92.54 -8.26
N VAL A 219 54.51 92.24 -8.87
CA VAL A 219 53.89 93.13 -9.87
C VAL A 219 53.45 94.45 -9.25
N VAL A 220 52.84 94.41 -8.06
CA VAL A 220 52.41 95.61 -7.32
C VAL A 220 53.62 96.48 -6.99
N ALA A 221 54.69 95.92 -6.43
CA ALA A 221 55.91 96.66 -6.11
C ALA A 221 56.54 97.34 -7.35
N ARG A 222 56.49 96.68 -8.52
CA ARG A 222 56.94 97.29 -9.78
C ARG A 222 56.04 98.44 -10.20
N ILE A 223 54.73 98.28 -10.14
CA ILE A 223 53.77 99.35 -10.46
C ILE A 223 53.98 100.56 -9.55
N ASP A 224 54.16 100.34 -8.25
CA ASP A 224 54.42 101.42 -7.28
C ASP A 224 55.72 102.16 -7.61
N THR A 225 56.76 101.43 -8.02
CA THR A 225 58.03 102.02 -8.48
C THR A 225 57.81 102.87 -9.75
N ASP A 226 57.12 102.32 -10.75
CA ASP A 226 56.83 103.02 -12.00
C ASP A 226 56.01 104.30 -11.74
N ILE A 227 54.98 104.24 -10.90
CA ILE A 227 54.17 105.40 -10.48
C ILE A 227 55.06 106.46 -9.81
N GLY A 228 55.95 106.04 -8.89
CA GLY A 228 56.88 106.94 -8.21
C GLY A 228 57.79 107.67 -9.21
N THR A 229 58.34 106.96 -10.20
CA THR A 229 59.19 107.56 -11.23
C THR A 229 58.42 108.54 -12.12
N VAL A 230 57.21 108.19 -12.56
CA VAL A 230 56.36 109.07 -13.37
C VAL A 230 56.00 110.33 -12.59
N THR A 231 55.66 110.21 -11.31
CA THR A 231 55.34 111.35 -10.44
C THR A 231 56.53 112.31 -10.35
N ALA A 232 57.74 111.80 -10.13
CA ALA A 232 58.94 112.63 -10.07
C ALA A 232 59.22 113.37 -11.39
N VAL A 233 59.03 112.72 -12.54
CA VAL A 233 59.20 113.36 -13.87
C VAL A 233 58.14 114.45 -14.09
N VAL A 234 56.90 114.20 -13.69
CA VAL A 234 55.82 115.21 -13.78
C VAL A 234 56.13 116.41 -12.90
N ASP A 235 56.60 116.20 -11.68
CA ASP A 235 56.99 117.27 -10.75
C ASP A 235 58.18 118.09 -11.30
N GLU A 236 59.17 117.42 -11.89
CA GLU A 236 60.31 118.07 -12.56
C GLU A 236 59.85 118.95 -13.73
N HIS A 237 58.99 118.42 -14.60
CA HIS A 237 58.42 119.17 -15.72
C HIS A 237 57.56 120.36 -15.24
N ALA A 238 56.74 120.18 -14.22
CA ALA A 238 55.93 121.26 -13.66
C ALA A 238 56.80 122.39 -13.09
N THR A 239 57.89 122.04 -12.40
CA THR A 239 58.86 122.99 -11.87
C THR A 239 59.59 123.75 -12.98
N ALA A 240 60.00 123.04 -14.04
CA ALA A 240 60.64 123.65 -15.21
C ALA A 240 59.72 124.64 -15.93
N ILE A 241 58.43 124.31 -16.08
CA ILE A 241 57.41 125.21 -16.65
C ILE A 241 57.26 126.46 -15.78
N ALA A 242 57.09 126.32 -14.47
CA ALA A 242 56.94 127.44 -13.56
C ALA A 242 58.15 128.40 -13.61
N THR A 243 59.37 127.84 -13.69
CA THR A 243 60.61 128.62 -13.80
C THR A 243 60.70 129.34 -15.16
N ALA A 244 60.21 128.73 -16.24
CA ALA A 244 60.18 129.37 -17.55
C ALA A 244 59.20 130.55 -17.60
N GLU A 245 58.04 130.44 -16.94
CA GLU A 245 57.04 131.50 -16.84
C GLU A 245 57.52 132.71 -16.02
N GLU A 246 58.38 132.52 -15.02
CA GLU A 246 58.94 133.61 -14.19
C GLU A 246 60.01 134.45 -14.93
N ASN A 247 60.57 133.93 -16.02
CA ASN A 247 61.65 134.57 -16.79
C ASN A 247 61.18 135.28 -18.08
N VAL A 248 59.86 135.40 -18.28
CA VAL A 248 59.21 136.10 -19.41
C VAL A 248 58.52 137.37 -18.93
#